data_AF-A0A915D8S5-F1
#
_entry.id   AF-A0A915D8S5-F1
#
_cell.length_a   1.000
_cell.length_b   1.000
_cell.length_c   1.000
_cell.angle_alpha   90.00
_cell.angle_beta   90.00
_cell.angle_gamma   90.00
#
_symmetry.space_group_name_H-M   'P 1'
#
loop_
_entity.id
_entity.type
_entity.pdbx_description
1 polymer ?
#
loop_
_entity_poly.entity_id
_entity_poly.type
_entity_poly.pdbx_seq_one_letter_code
_entity_poly.pdbx_strand_id
1 'polypeptide(L)'
;MSRISGVRRLRGAAIGHHMVAGGYPPEYGVNCQKEIEVYMQRINDWGVNIFKLHELSKSHALTAVTYTLLRERGLIKQFEIPAGVLVTYLLHLEHHYKDNPYHNQIHGADVAQSIHVLISSPALEGVFSELEVLAAIVAACIHDVDHPATPTNTLSIPTLNWP
;
A
#
# COMPACT_ATOMS: atom_id res chain seq x y z
N MET A 1 28.05 10.35 6.67
CA MET A 1 27.10 9.72 5.73
C MET A 1 26.63 8.41 6.34
N SER A 2 25.46 8.41 6.97
CA SER A 2 24.85 7.23 7.58
C SER A 2 24.38 6.28 6.48
N ARG A 3 24.95 5.07 6.45
CA ARG A 3 24.56 4.01 5.53
C ARG A 3 23.34 3.32 6.13
N ILE A 4 22.14 3.59 5.60
CA ILE A 4 20.93 2.88 6.02
C ILE A 4 21.05 1.43 5.51
N SER A 5 21.37 0.51 6.41
CA SER A 5 21.40 -0.92 6.14
C SER A 5 19.96 -1.43 6.02
N GLY A 6 19.59 -2.01 4.88
CA GLY A 6 18.28 -2.63 4.68
C GLY A 6 17.58 -2.28 3.36
N VAL A 7 17.92 -1.14 2.73
CA VAL A 7 17.33 -0.76 1.44
C VAL A 7 17.96 -1.58 0.31
N ARG A 8 17.38 -2.73 0.00
CA ARG A 8 17.74 -3.49 -1.20
C ARG A 8 17.24 -2.72 -2.42
N ARG A 9 18.17 -2.18 -3.21
CA ARG A 9 17.86 -1.46 -4.45
C ARG A 9 17.11 -2.40 -5.38
N LEU A 10 15.82 -2.15 -5.65
CA LEU A 10 15.13 -2.82 -6.74
C LEU A 10 15.94 -2.54 -8.01
N ARG A 11 16.37 -3.59 -8.73
CA ARG A 11 17.11 -3.42 -9.99
C ARG A 11 16.26 -2.54 -10.91
N GLY A 12 16.85 -1.53 -11.53
CA GLY A 12 16.14 -0.52 -12.34
C GLY A 12 15.23 -1.07 -13.45
N ALA A 13 15.36 -2.34 -13.80
CA ALA A 13 14.46 -3.06 -14.72
C ALA A 13 13.05 -3.35 -14.16
N ALA A 14 12.88 -3.45 -12.82
CA ALA A 14 11.56 -3.62 -12.22
C ALA A 14 10.76 -2.31 -12.29
N ILE A 15 11.39 -1.20 -11.90
CA ILE A 15 10.79 0.15 -11.97
C ILE A 15 10.48 0.53 -13.44
N GLY A 16 11.35 0.15 -14.38
CA GLY A 16 11.14 0.39 -15.82
C GLY A 16 9.95 -0.35 -16.43
N HIS A 17 9.52 -1.50 -15.87
CA HIS A 17 8.32 -2.20 -16.34
C HIS A 17 7.01 -1.58 -15.85
N HIS A 18 7.03 -0.85 -14.74
CA HIS A 18 5.86 -0.20 -14.16
C HIS A 18 5.66 1.24 -14.64
N MET A 19 6.48 1.73 -15.59
CA MET A 19 6.27 3.02 -16.24
C MET A 19 5.84 2.76 -17.68
N VAL A 20 4.78 3.43 -18.15
CA VAL A 20 4.37 3.35 -19.56
C VAL A 20 5.38 4.13 -20.41
N ALA A 21 5.54 3.74 -21.69
CA ALA A 21 6.26 4.52 -22.69
C ALA A 21 5.68 5.95 -22.74
N GLY A 22 6.34 6.89 -22.06
CA GLY A 22 5.80 8.24 -21.78
C GLY A 22 6.08 8.76 -20.36
N GLY A 23 6.61 7.93 -19.45
CA GLY A 23 7.06 8.36 -18.11
C GLY A 23 5.96 8.49 -17.06
N TYR A 24 4.71 8.17 -17.41
CA TYR A 24 3.59 8.11 -16.47
C TYR A 24 3.35 6.68 -15.99
N PRO A 25 3.00 6.49 -14.72
CA PRO A 25 2.61 5.18 -14.23
C PRO A 25 1.28 4.72 -14.88
N PRO A 26 1.04 3.40 -14.98
CA PRO A 26 -0.23 2.82 -15.35
C PRO A 26 -1.38 3.35 -14.50
N GLU A 27 -2.61 3.11 -14.96
CA GLU A 27 -3.84 3.57 -14.30
C GLU A 27 -3.86 3.27 -12.80
N TYR A 28 -3.53 2.04 -12.40
CA TYR A 28 -3.52 1.64 -11.00
C TYR A 28 -2.10 1.66 -10.40
N GLY A 29 -1.17 2.43 -10.97
CA GLY A 29 0.23 2.46 -10.56
C GLY A 29 1.06 1.24 -10.99
N VAL A 30 0.40 0.12 -11.33
CA VAL A 30 1.00 -1.13 -11.81
C VAL A 30 0.21 -1.69 -12.98
N ASN A 31 0.83 -2.61 -13.73
CA ASN A 31 0.19 -3.27 -14.86
C ASN A 31 -0.77 -4.37 -14.36
N CYS A 32 -2.07 -4.12 -14.49
CA CYS A 32 -3.13 -5.04 -14.07
C CYS A 32 -3.77 -5.78 -15.25
N GLN A 33 -4.47 -6.86 -14.95
CA GLN A 33 -5.44 -7.48 -15.86
C GLN A 33 -6.68 -6.59 -15.98
N LYS A 34 -7.39 -6.64 -17.11
CA LYS A 34 -8.51 -5.71 -17.41
C LYS A 34 -9.67 -5.88 -16.43
N GLU A 35 -9.89 -7.10 -15.98
CA GLU A 35 -10.95 -7.51 -15.07
C GLU A 35 -10.82 -6.85 -13.68
N ILE A 36 -9.67 -6.26 -13.35
CA ILE A 36 -9.47 -5.54 -12.08
C ILE A 36 -10.45 -4.37 -11.94
N GLU A 37 -10.87 -3.77 -13.05
CA GLU A 37 -11.76 -2.61 -13.07
C GLU A 37 -13.07 -2.88 -12.33
N VAL A 38 -13.63 -4.09 -12.48
CA VAL A 38 -14.87 -4.51 -11.81
C VAL A 38 -14.76 -4.44 -10.29
N TYR A 39 -13.57 -4.73 -9.76
CA TYR A 39 -13.30 -4.69 -8.31
C TYR A 39 -12.90 -3.28 -7.86
N MET A 40 -12.15 -2.53 -8.68
CA MET A 40 -11.75 -1.16 -8.38
C MET A 40 -12.94 -0.20 -8.35
N GLN A 41 -13.99 -0.42 -9.14
CA GLN A 41 -15.24 0.35 -9.06
C GLN A 41 -15.90 0.28 -7.67
N ARG A 42 -15.59 -0.76 -6.88
CA ARG A 42 -16.11 -0.97 -5.53
C ARG A 42 -15.11 -0.60 -4.43
N ILE A 43 -14.03 0.10 -4.76
CA ILE A 43 -12.97 0.46 -3.81
C ILE A 43 -13.47 1.40 -2.68
N ASN A 44 -14.59 2.08 -2.92
CA ASN A 44 -15.25 2.96 -1.95
C ASN A 44 -16.26 2.22 -1.05
N ASP A 45 -16.53 0.94 -1.33
CA ASP A 45 -17.48 0.13 -0.57
C ASP A 45 -16.77 -0.73 0.48
N TRP A 46 -17.47 -1.05 1.57
CA TRP A 46 -17.04 -2.11 2.46
C TRP A 46 -17.14 -3.48 1.78
N GLY A 47 -16.17 -4.35 2.03
CA GLY A 47 -16.19 -5.74 1.54
C GLY A 47 -15.75 -5.92 0.08
N VAL A 48 -14.89 -5.03 -0.44
CA VAL A 48 -14.20 -5.28 -1.71
C VAL A 48 -13.34 -6.55 -1.62
N ASN A 49 -13.27 -7.32 -2.70
CA ASN A 49 -12.48 -8.54 -2.71
C ASN A 49 -10.99 -8.23 -2.92
N ILE A 50 -10.28 -7.97 -1.82
CA ILE A 50 -8.84 -7.63 -1.85
C ILE A 50 -7.98 -8.76 -2.41
N PHE A 51 -8.39 -10.02 -2.24
CA PHE A 51 -7.68 -11.17 -2.82
C PHE A 51 -7.76 -11.18 -4.34
N LYS A 52 -8.91 -10.82 -4.92
CA LYS A 52 -9.04 -10.66 -6.37
C LYS A 52 -8.25 -9.46 -6.89
N LEU A 53 -8.22 -8.36 -6.15
CA LEU A 53 -7.34 -7.23 -6.47
C LEU A 53 -5.86 -7.65 -6.46
N HIS A 54 -5.44 -8.49 -5.52
CA HIS A 54 -4.09 -9.05 -5.48
C HIS A 54 -3.77 -9.94 -6.69
N GLU A 55 -4.66 -10.86 -7.04
CA GLU A 55 -4.49 -11.74 -8.21
C GLU A 55 -4.39 -10.92 -9.52
N LEU A 56 -5.32 -9.99 -9.71
CA LEU A 56 -5.44 -9.22 -10.96
C LEU A 56 -4.38 -8.12 -11.10
N SER A 57 -3.79 -7.68 -10.01
CA SER A 57 -2.63 -6.76 -9.99
C SER A 57 -1.28 -7.47 -10.09
N LYS A 58 -1.25 -8.80 -10.29
CA LYS A 58 -0.02 -9.62 -10.31
C LYS A 58 0.77 -9.53 -9.01
N SER A 59 0.06 -9.71 -7.90
CA SER A 59 0.58 -9.66 -6.55
C SER A 59 0.98 -8.27 -6.03
N HIS A 60 0.42 -7.21 -6.63
CA HIS A 60 0.69 -5.82 -6.29
C HIS A 60 -0.52 -5.09 -5.67
N ALA A 61 -1.26 -5.78 -4.79
CA ALA A 61 -2.49 -5.23 -4.19
C ALA A 61 -2.25 -3.94 -3.41
N LEU A 62 -1.19 -3.88 -2.57
CA LEU A 62 -0.90 -2.72 -1.74
C LEU A 62 -0.59 -1.52 -2.63
N THR A 63 0.25 -1.72 -3.65
CA THR A 63 0.57 -0.65 -4.59
C THR A 63 -0.68 -0.19 -5.36
N ALA A 64 -1.44 -1.14 -5.91
CA ALA A 64 -2.59 -0.83 -6.76
C ALA A 64 -3.71 -0.12 -6.01
N VAL A 65 -4.06 -0.61 -4.82
CA VAL A 65 -5.09 -0.04 -3.97
C VAL A 65 -4.67 1.35 -3.51
N THR A 66 -3.53 1.48 -2.84
CA THR A 66 -3.11 2.75 -2.23
C THR A 66 -2.94 3.85 -3.28
N TYR A 67 -2.34 3.55 -4.44
CA TYR A 67 -2.23 4.52 -5.52
C TYR A 67 -3.62 5.00 -6.00
N THR A 68 -4.57 4.07 -6.14
CA THR A 68 -5.94 4.39 -6.55
C THR A 68 -6.64 5.27 -5.53
N LEU A 69 -6.56 4.95 -4.23
CA LEU A 69 -7.16 5.74 -3.15
C LEU A 69 -6.62 7.18 -3.12
N LEU A 70 -5.31 7.35 -3.19
CA LEU A 70 -4.68 8.67 -3.18
C LEU A 70 -5.00 9.49 -4.44
N ARG A 71 -5.16 8.81 -5.58
CA ARG A 71 -5.54 9.43 -6.85
C ARG A 71 -7.00 9.87 -6.86
N GLU A 72 -7.94 9.01 -6.45
CA GLU A 72 -9.38 9.31 -6.43
C GLU A 72 -9.72 10.48 -5.49
N ARG A 73 -9.02 10.57 -4.37
CA ARG A 73 -9.13 11.71 -3.44
C ARG A 73 -8.43 12.99 -3.92
N GLY A 74 -7.70 12.94 -5.04
CA GLY A 74 -6.94 14.09 -5.55
C GLY A 74 -5.69 14.44 -4.73
N LEU A 75 -5.32 13.63 -3.73
CA LEU A 75 -4.21 13.90 -2.81
C LEU A 75 -2.86 13.96 -3.52
N ILE A 76 -2.66 13.13 -4.56
CA ILE A 76 -1.43 13.16 -5.38
C ILE A 76 -1.23 14.55 -5.99
N LYS A 77 -2.29 15.15 -6.54
CA LYS A 77 -2.24 16.47 -7.16
C LYS A 77 -2.11 17.56 -6.11
N GLN A 78 -2.89 17.48 -5.03
CA GLN A 78 -2.94 18.50 -3.99
C GLN A 78 -1.60 18.68 -3.26
N PHE A 79 -0.91 17.58 -2.98
CA PHE A 79 0.40 17.60 -2.32
C PHE A 79 1.58 17.54 -3.31
N GLU A 80 1.31 17.74 -4.61
CA GLU A 80 2.31 17.76 -5.68
C GLU A 80 3.24 16.53 -5.67
N ILE A 81 2.70 15.36 -5.33
CA ILE A 81 3.46 14.12 -5.20
C ILE A 81 3.77 13.59 -6.60
N PRO A 82 5.05 13.46 -7.01
CA PRO A 82 5.38 12.91 -8.32
C PRO A 82 4.92 11.45 -8.39
N ALA A 83 3.97 11.14 -9.28
CA ALA A 83 3.31 9.84 -9.32
C ALA A 83 4.28 8.67 -9.47
N GLY A 84 5.35 8.83 -10.28
CA GLY A 84 6.38 7.80 -10.44
C GLY A 84 7.20 7.56 -9.17
N VAL A 85 7.43 8.60 -8.36
CA VAL A 85 8.12 8.48 -7.06
C VAL A 85 7.20 7.75 -6.07
N LEU A 86 5.92 8.09 -6.05
CA LEU A 86 4.93 7.42 -5.20
C LEU A 86 4.82 5.93 -5.54
N VAL A 87 4.66 5.57 -6.82
CA VAL A 87 4.61 4.16 -7.25
C VAL A 87 5.91 3.44 -6.88
N THR A 88 7.06 4.07 -7.08
CA THR A 88 8.35 3.48 -6.67
C THR A 88 8.40 3.24 -5.17
N TYR A 89 7.95 4.20 -4.36
CA TYR A 89 7.87 4.06 -2.91
C TYR A 89 6.96 2.89 -2.51
N LEU A 90 5.74 2.83 -3.06
CA LEU A 90 4.77 1.78 -2.76
C LEU A 90 5.27 0.38 -3.15
N LEU A 91 5.92 0.24 -4.31
CA LEU A 91 6.53 -1.03 -4.72
C LEU A 91 7.65 -1.49 -3.78
N HIS A 92 8.47 -0.56 -3.29
CA HIS A 92 9.48 -0.90 -2.28
C HIS A 92 8.81 -1.27 -0.96
N LEU A 93 7.81 -0.52 -0.50
CA LEU A 93 7.05 -0.82 0.72
C LEU A 93 6.43 -2.22 0.67
N GLU A 94 5.74 -2.53 -0.42
CA GLU A 94 5.11 -3.82 -0.68
C GLU A 94 6.12 -4.96 -0.66
N HIS A 95 7.29 -4.78 -1.27
CA HIS A 95 8.37 -5.77 -1.22
C HIS A 95 8.95 -6.01 0.19
N HIS A 96 8.78 -5.09 1.14
CA HIS A 96 9.23 -5.28 2.53
C HIS A 96 8.16 -5.92 3.43
N TYR A 97 6.94 -6.16 2.94
CA TYR A 97 6.06 -7.11 3.59
C TYR A 97 6.61 -8.53 3.41
N LYS A 98 6.69 -9.27 4.52
CA LYS A 98 7.17 -10.65 4.51
C LYS A 98 6.08 -11.59 4.02
N ASP A 99 6.50 -12.73 3.49
CA ASP A 99 5.60 -13.84 3.11
C ASP A 99 5.05 -14.54 4.37
N ASN A 100 4.16 -13.84 5.05
CA ASN A 100 3.47 -14.32 6.23
C ASN A 100 2.07 -14.81 5.84
N PRO A 101 1.50 -15.80 6.54
CA PRO A 101 0.13 -16.24 6.28
C PRO A 101 -0.93 -15.14 6.42
N TYR A 102 -0.67 -14.09 7.22
CA TYR A 102 -1.61 -13.00 7.48
C TYR A 102 -0.98 -11.61 7.31
N HIS A 103 0.01 -11.23 8.15
CA HIS A 103 0.66 -9.91 8.11
C HIS A 103 1.58 -9.76 6.87
N ASN A 104 0.98 -9.72 5.69
CA ASN A 104 1.60 -9.59 4.38
C ASN A 104 1.00 -8.40 3.63
N GLN A 105 1.45 -8.15 2.40
CA GLN A 105 0.99 -7.02 1.58
C GLN A 105 -0.52 -7.00 1.33
N ILE A 106 -1.20 -8.16 1.31
CA ILE A 106 -2.65 -8.22 1.13
C ILE A 106 -3.35 -7.62 2.35
N HIS A 107 -2.88 -7.93 3.55
CA HIS A 107 -3.39 -7.34 4.79
C HIS A 107 -3.15 -5.82 4.82
N GLY A 108 -1.95 -5.36 4.48
CA GLY A 108 -1.68 -3.91 4.39
C GLY A 108 -2.62 -3.19 3.42
N ALA A 109 -2.93 -3.81 2.28
CA ALA A 109 -3.87 -3.27 1.29
C ALA A 109 -5.32 -3.22 1.81
N ASP A 110 -5.75 -4.28 2.49
CA ASP A 110 -7.08 -4.40 3.11
C ASP A 110 -7.31 -3.35 4.19
N VAL A 111 -6.33 -3.14 5.07
CA VAL A 111 -6.40 -2.11 6.12
C VAL A 111 -6.40 -0.71 5.53
N ALA A 112 -5.59 -0.44 4.50
CA ALA A 112 -5.60 0.86 3.82
C ALA A 112 -6.96 1.18 3.17
N GLN A 113 -7.58 0.19 2.50
CA GLN A 113 -8.91 0.34 1.91
C GLN A 113 -10.00 0.49 2.99
N SER A 114 -9.92 -0.28 4.07
CA SER A 114 -10.85 -0.19 5.19
C SER A 114 -10.81 1.19 5.86
N ILE A 115 -9.61 1.73 6.11
CA ILE A 115 -9.44 3.09 6.65
C ILE A 115 -10.04 4.12 5.70
N HIS A 116 -9.81 3.97 4.39
CA HIS A 116 -10.43 4.84 3.39
C HIS A 116 -11.95 4.85 3.45
N VAL A 117 -12.60 3.69 3.61
CA VAL A 117 -14.06 3.61 3.75
C VAL A 117 -14.52 4.23 5.08
N LEU A 118 -13.84 3.93 6.19
CA LEU A 118 -14.20 4.43 7.52
C LEU A 118 -14.15 5.95 7.60
N ILE A 119 -13.08 6.58 7.10
CA ILE A 119 -12.94 8.04 7.12
C ILE A 119 -13.85 8.75 6.11
N SER A 120 -14.44 8.02 5.16
CA SER A 120 -15.47 8.51 4.24
C SER A 120 -16.89 8.41 4.81
N SER A 121 -17.06 7.97 6.06
CA SER A 121 -18.37 7.95 6.71
C SER A 121 -19.02 9.34 6.71
N PRO A 122 -20.34 9.47 6.42
CA PRO A 122 -21.05 10.75 6.50
C PRO A 122 -20.92 11.45 7.86
N ALA A 123 -20.73 10.69 8.94
CA ALA A 123 -20.53 11.25 10.28
C ALA A 123 -19.17 11.98 10.45
N LEU A 124 -18.23 11.76 9.54
CA LEU A 124 -16.88 12.33 9.55
C LEU A 124 -16.66 13.33 8.39
N GLU A 125 -17.73 13.70 7.68
CA GLU A 125 -17.66 14.66 6.58
C GLU A 125 -17.16 16.02 7.09
N GLY A 126 -16.09 16.54 6.47
CA GLY A 126 -15.47 17.82 6.84
C GLY A 126 -14.71 17.83 8.17
N VAL A 127 -14.56 16.68 8.84
CA VAL A 127 -13.85 16.58 10.13
C VAL A 127 -12.33 16.60 9.95
N PHE A 128 -11.83 15.86 8.96
CA PHE A 128 -10.40 15.72 8.71
C PHE A 128 -9.93 16.64 7.58
N SER A 129 -8.75 17.21 7.77
CA SER A 129 -8.00 17.85 6.69
C SER A 129 -7.44 16.82 5.71
N GLU A 130 -7.14 17.28 4.50
CA GLU A 130 -6.54 16.43 3.45
C GLU A 130 -5.18 15.83 3.89
N LEU A 131 -4.44 16.52 4.78
CA LEU A 131 -3.19 16.01 5.32
C LEU A 131 -3.43 14.86 6.32
N GLU A 132 -4.47 14.95 7.14
CA GLU A 132 -4.85 13.88 8.07
C GLU A 132 -5.38 12.66 7.32
N VAL A 133 -6.13 12.87 6.23
CA VAL A 133 -6.57 11.79 5.33
C VAL A 133 -5.37 11.10 4.67
N LEU A 134 -4.42 11.86 4.11
CA LEU A 134 -3.19 11.30 3.56
C LEU A 134 -2.41 10.52 4.61
N ALA A 135 -2.23 11.10 5.80
CA ALA A 135 -1.50 10.47 6.89
C ALA A 135 -2.18 9.16 7.34
N ALA A 136 -3.50 9.12 7.44
CA ALA A 136 -4.25 7.93 7.82
C ALA A 136 -4.08 6.79 6.81
N ILE A 137 -4.18 7.09 5.51
CA ILE A 137 -4.00 6.08 4.44
C ILE A 137 -2.55 5.59 4.44
N VAL A 138 -1.56 6.49 4.50
CA VAL A 138 -0.14 6.10 4.52
C VAL A 138 0.19 5.29 5.78
N ALA A 139 -0.30 5.68 6.95
CA ALA A 139 -0.12 4.95 8.21
C ALA A 139 -0.67 3.53 8.09
N ALA A 140 -1.87 3.36 7.53
CA ALA A 140 -2.47 2.06 7.28
C ALA A 140 -1.60 1.19 6.35
N CYS A 141 -0.99 1.78 5.30
CA CYS A 141 -0.14 1.04 4.37
C CYS A 141 1.15 0.51 5.01
N ILE A 142 1.72 1.25 5.97
CA ILE A 142 3.04 0.93 6.55
C ILE A 142 2.97 0.20 7.89
N HIS A 143 1.80 0.06 8.50
CA HIS A 143 1.68 -0.32 9.92
C HIS A 143 2.33 -1.67 10.27
N ASP A 144 2.32 -2.62 9.32
CA ASP A 144 2.80 -4.00 9.50
C ASP A 144 3.97 -4.37 8.57
N VAL A 145 4.61 -3.38 7.94
CA VAL A 145 5.79 -3.64 7.11
C VAL A 145 6.88 -4.32 7.95
N ASP A 146 7.56 -5.32 7.36
CA ASP A 146 8.62 -6.12 8.02
C ASP A 146 8.16 -6.94 9.25
N HIS A 147 6.85 -7.12 9.48
CA HIS A 147 6.33 -7.88 10.62
C HIS A 147 6.88 -9.33 10.67
N PRO A 148 7.48 -9.81 11.78
CA PRO A 148 8.24 -11.07 11.85
C PRO A 148 7.41 -12.36 11.97
N ALA A 149 6.11 -12.30 11.68
CA ALA A 149 5.14 -13.40 11.86
C ALA A 149 4.99 -13.96 13.29
N THR A 150 5.56 -13.32 14.30
CA THR A 150 5.35 -13.75 15.70
C THR A 150 3.93 -13.37 16.14
N PRO A 151 3.15 -14.28 16.72
CA PRO A 151 1.73 -14.02 17.05
C PRO A 151 1.52 -12.92 18.09
N THR A 152 2.57 -12.48 18.78
CA THR A 152 2.54 -11.42 19.79
C THR A 152 3.86 -10.64 19.80
N ASN A 153 3.83 -9.40 20.28
CA ASN A 153 5.02 -8.61 20.64
C ASN A 153 5.80 -9.22 21.82
N THR A 154 5.30 -10.27 22.46
CA THR A 154 5.93 -10.96 23.58
C THR A 154 7.15 -11.77 23.16
N LEU A 155 7.23 -12.20 21.90
CA LEU A 155 8.32 -13.02 21.36
C LEU A 155 9.56 -12.23 20.91
N SER A 156 9.48 -10.90 20.84
CA SER A 156 10.63 -10.02 20.59
C SER A 156 11.36 -9.58 21.86
N ILE A 157 10.86 -9.96 23.04
CA ILE A 157 11.68 -9.99 24.25
C ILE A 157 12.53 -11.26 24.12
N PRO A 158 13.88 -11.16 24.03
CA PRO A 158 14.69 -12.37 24.00
C PRO A 158 14.34 -13.18 25.24
N THR A 159 14.06 -14.46 25.04
CA THR A 159 14.15 -15.45 26.11
C THR A 159 15.56 -15.35 26.66
N LEU A 160 15.74 -14.48 27.66
CA LEU A 160 16.87 -14.49 28.57
C LEU A 160 16.86 -15.89 29.16
N ASN A 161 17.74 -16.73 28.63
CA ASN A 161 18.15 -17.96 29.29
C ASN A 161 18.69 -17.54 30.65
N TRP A 162 17.84 -17.62 31.67
CA TRP A 162 18.28 -17.53 33.05
C TRP A 162 18.98 -18.86 33.40
N PRO A 163 20.16 -18.83 34.05
CA PRO A 163 20.94 -20.03 34.37
C PRO A 163 20.22 -21.01 35.28
#